data_AF-A0A257WAW4-F1
#
_entry.id   AF-A0A257WAW4-F1
#
_cell.length_a   1.000
_cell.length_b   1.000
_cell.length_c   1.000
_cell.angle_alpha   90.00
_cell.angle_beta   90.00
_cell.angle_gamma   90.00
#
_symmetry.space_group_name_H-M   'P 1'
#
loop_
_entity.id
_entity.type
_entity.pdbx_description
1 polymer ?
#
loop_
_entity_poly.entity_id
_entity_poly.type
_entity_poly.pdbx_seq_one_letter_code
_entity_poly.pdbx_strand_id
1 'polypeptide(L)' 'MIDPGKGILLISDPFLQDPNFMRTVVLLCEHQEEGSFGFVLNRLHSTTMDQLIPDLDDHPIPVYYGGPVQLDTIHF' A
#
# COMPACT_ATOMS: atom_id res chain seq x y z
N MET A 1 -1.12 20.03 -14.60
CA MET A 1 -1.56 19.10 -13.52
C MET A 1 -1.78 17.76 -14.20
N ILE A 2 -1.34 16.65 -13.61
CA ILE A 2 -1.51 15.33 -14.21
C ILE A 2 -2.82 14.75 -13.67
N ASP A 3 -3.68 14.25 -14.56
CA ASP A 3 -4.91 13.57 -14.15
C ASP A 3 -4.59 12.24 -13.48
N PRO A 4 -5.32 11.83 -12.43
CA PRO A 4 -5.12 10.53 -11.80
C PRO A 4 -5.33 9.39 -12.79
N GLY A 5 -4.55 8.32 -12.63
CA GLY A 5 -4.48 7.24 -13.60
C GLY A 5 -3.56 6.13 -13.14
N LYS A 6 -3.63 4.98 -13.83
CA LYS A 6 -2.74 3.85 -13.56
C LYS A 6 -1.26 4.25 -13.67
N GLY A 7 -0.47 3.85 -12.69
CA GLY A 7 0.97 4.15 -12.61
C GLY A 7 1.31 5.48 -11.95
N ILE A 8 0.33 6.27 -11.54
CA ILE A 8 0.55 7.55 -10.85
C ILE A 8 0.74 7.32 -9.35
N LEU A 9 1.68 8.06 -8.77
CA LEU A 9 1.88 8.15 -7.33
C LEU A 9 1.10 9.34 -6.77
N LEU A 10 0.19 9.07 -5.84
CA LEU A 10 -0.47 10.08 -5.03
C LEU A 10 0.37 10.34 -3.78
N ILE A 11 0.71 11.60 -3.54
CA ILE A 11 1.46 12.01 -2.36
C ILE A 11 0.49 12.69 -1.41
N SER A 12 0.38 12.18 -0.18
CA SER A 12 -0.51 12.76 0.82
C SER A 12 -0.13 14.21 1.13
N ASP A 13 -1.13 15.07 1.32
CA ASP A 13 -0.90 16.39 1.90
C ASP A 13 -0.21 16.25 3.28
N PRO A 14 0.83 17.06 3.60
CA PRO A 14 1.55 16.96 4.87
C PRO A 14 0.67 17.10 6.12
N PHE A 15 -0.48 17.77 6.02
CA PHE A 15 -1.40 18.04 7.12
C PHE A 15 -2.63 17.14 7.12
N LEU A 16 -2.74 16.20 6.17
CA LEU A 16 -3.83 15.22 6.14
C LEU A 16 -3.85 14.43 7.46
N GLN A 17 -4.98 14.52 8.17
CA GLN A 17 -5.16 13.89 9.49
C GLN A 17 -5.74 12.47 9.42
N ASP A 18 -6.08 11.98 8.22
CA ASP A 18 -6.59 10.62 8.06
C ASP A 18 -5.47 9.61 8.38
N PRO A 19 -5.62 8.75 9.40
CA PRO A 19 -4.57 7.80 9.80
C PRO A 19 -4.21 6.80 8.69
N ASN A 20 -5.12 6.50 7.77
CA ASN A 20 -4.86 5.59 6.66
C ASN A 20 -3.89 6.21 5.65
N PHE A 21 -3.92 7.54 5.47
CA PHE A 21 -3.21 8.22 4.39
C PHE A 21 -2.20 9.28 4.86
N MET A 22 -2.12 9.59 6.16
CA MET A 22 -1.15 10.55 6.68
C MET A 22 0.28 10.12 6.34
N ARG A 23 1.04 11.02 5.72
CA ARG A 23 2.43 10.82 5.28
C ARG A 23 2.61 9.61 4.36
N THR A 24 1.64 9.31 3.51
CA THR A 24 1.68 8.16 2.59
C THR A 24 2.00 8.55 1.14
N VAL A 25 2.58 7.60 0.42
CA VAL A 25 2.65 7.58 -1.04
C VAL A 25 1.85 6.38 -1.52
N VAL A 26 0.82 6.63 -2.34
CA VAL A 26 -0.07 5.60 -2.88
C VAL A 26 0.20 5.41 -4.37
N LEU A 27 0.44 4.18 -4.82
CA LEU A 27 0.46 3.82 -6.24
C LEU A 27 -0.95 3.50 -6.71
N LEU A 28 -1.47 4.27 -7.68
CA LEU A 28 -2.70 3.93 -8.39
C LEU A 28 -2.42 2.78 -9.36
N CYS A 29 -3.01 1.62 -9.07
CA CYS A 29 -2.95 0.44 -9.94
C CYS A 29 -4.05 0.47 -11.00
N GLU A 30 -5.18 1.12 -10.67
CA GLU A 30 -6.34 1.27 -11.53
C GLU A 30 -7.13 2.53 -11.15
N HIS A 31 -7.72 3.18 -12.16
CA HIS A 31 -8.56 4.37 -12.01
C HIS A 31 -9.62 4.33 -13.12
N GLN A 32 -10.88 4.17 -12.72
CA GLN A 32 -12.06 4.15 -13.59
C GLN A 32 -13.15 5.04 -13.00
N GLU A 33 -14.26 5.24 -13.73
CA GLU A 33 -15.39 6.06 -13.25
C GLU A 33 -16.03 5.48 -11.99
N GLU A 34 -16.05 4.16 -11.85
CA GLU A 34 -16.62 3.43 -10.72
C GLU A 34 -15.74 3.51 -9.47
N GLY A 35 -14.44 3.81 -9.62
CA GLY A 35 -13.52 3.88 -8.49
C GLY A 35 -12.06 3.71 -8.86
N SER A 36 -11.22 3.76 -7.82
CA SER A 36 -9.78 3.62 -7.93
C SER A 36 -9.27 2.55 -6.97
N PHE A 37 -8.20 1.90 -7.36
CA PHE A 37 -7.51 0.90 -6.56
C PHE A 37 -6.01 1.18 -6.57
N GLY A 38 -5.37 0.98 -5.41
CA GLY A 38 -3.96 1.27 -5.24
C GLY A 38 -3.41 0.84 -3.89
N PHE A 39 -2.09 0.96 -3.75
CA PHE A 39 -1.35 0.51 -2.57
C PHE A 39 -0.52 1.63 -1.95
N VAL A 40 -0.53 1.71 -0.62
CA VAL A 40 0.44 2.50 0.15
C VAL A 40 1.81 1.82 0.03
N LEU A 41 2.82 2.57 -0.41
CA LEU A 41 4.16 2.03 -0.67
C LEU A 41 5.16 2.26 0.46
N ASN A 42 4.93 3.27 1.31
CA ASN A 42 5.94 3.80 2.23
C ASN A 42 5.61 3.59 3.71
N ARG A 43 4.78 2.58 4.01
CA ARG A 43 4.41 2.22 5.39
C ARG A 43 4.81 0.78 5.68
N LEU A 44 5.92 0.61 6.40
CA LEU A 44 6.41 -0.71 6.78
C LEU A 44 5.45 -1.38 7.78
N HIS A 45 5.18 -2.67 7.58
CA HIS A 45 4.42 -3.49 8.51
C HIS A 45 5.33 -4.06 9.59
N SER A 46 4.78 -4.41 10.76
CA SER A 46 5.55 -4.98 11.89
C SER A 46 5.99 -6.44 11.68
N THR A 47 5.59 -7.05 10.57
CA THR A 47 5.71 -8.49 10.29
C THR A 47 6.53 -8.67 9.02
N THR A 48 7.27 -9.76 8.94
CA THR A 48 8.06 -10.16 7.77
C THR A 48 7.42 -11.34 7.03
N MET A 49 7.86 -11.61 5.80
CA MET A 49 7.21 -12.61 4.93
C MET A 49 7.25 -14.04 5.50
N ASP A 50 8.38 -14.44 6.08
CA ASP A 50 8.57 -15.70 6.82
C ASP A 50 7.56 -15.89 7.97
N GLN A 51 7.11 -14.80 8.59
CA GLN A 51 6.10 -14.84 9.65
C GLN A 51 4.67 -14.99 9.10
N LEU A 52 4.44 -14.69 7.82
CA LEU A 52 3.14 -14.79 7.16
C LEU A 52 2.99 -16.08 6.35
N ILE A 53 4.09 -16.61 5.81
CA ILE A 53 4.12 -17.75 4.91
C ILE A 53 5.04 -18.81 5.51
N PRO A 54 4.48 -19.90 6.06
CA PRO A 54 5.26 -20.96 6.73
C PRO A 54 6.36 -21.59 5.87
N ASP A 55 6.19 -21.64 4.55
CA ASP A 55 7.15 -22.26 3.63
C ASP A 55 8.36 -21.34 3.30
N LEU A 56 8.39 -20.12 3.84
CA LEU A 56 9.45 -19.12 3.62
C LEU A 56 10.34 -18.91 4.85
N ASP A 57 10.48 -19.93 5.69
CA ASP A 57 11.39 -19.92 6.84
C ASP A 57 12.78 -19.35 6.50
N ASP A 58 13.38 -18.62 7.45
CA ASP A 58 14.68 -17.95 7.32
C ASP A 58 14.78 -16.84 6.25
N HIS A 59 13.64 -16.36 5.71
CA HIS A 59 13.58 -15.24 4.79
C HIS A 59 12.80 -14.04 5.36
N PRO A 60 13.43 -13.18 6.19
CA PRO A 60 12.78 -12.04 6.83
C PRO A 60 12.58 -10.85 5.85
N ILE A 61 11.83 -11.08 4.78
CA ILE A 61 11.55 -10.07 3.76
C ILE A 61 10.57 -9.03 4.33
N PRO A 62 10.89 -7.72 4.26
CA PRO A 62 9.99 -6.67 4.73
C PRO A 62 8.65 -6.69 4.01
N VAL A 63 7.56 -6.61 4.78
CA VAL A 63 6.20 -6.46 4.24
C VAL A 63 5.72 -5.03 4.51
N TYR A 64 4.99 -4.46 3.57
CA TYR A 64 4.44 -3.11 3.67
C TYR A 64 2.92 -3.17 3.86
N TYR A 65 2.40 -2.25 4.65
CA TYR A 65 0.96 -2.05 4.78
C TYR A 65 0.42 -1.45 3.48
N GLY A 66 -0.37 -2.22 2.73
CA GLY A 66 -0.91 -1.82 1.43
C GLY A 66 -2.11 -0.88 1.50
N GLY A 67 -2.84 -0.86 2.62
CA GLY A 67 -4.06 -0.06 2.79
C GLY A 67 -5.03 -0.69 3.79
N PRO A 68 -6.15 -0.03 4.10
CA PRO A 68 -7.10 -0.49 5.13
C PRO A 68 -8.03 -1.63 4.70
N VAL A 69 -7.95 -2.07 3.44
CA VAL A 69 -8.88 -3.02 2.82
C VAL A 69 -8.14 -4.34 2.58
N GLN A 70 -8.82 -5.48 2.79
CA GLN A 70 -8.28 -6.83 2.57
C GLN A 70 -6.93 -7.10 3.27
N LEU A 71 -6.88 -6.82 4.58
CA LEU A 71 -5.67 -6.95 5.42
C LEU A 71 -5.14 -8.40 5.56
N ASP A 72 -5.92 -9.38 5.14
CA ASP A 72 -5.62 -10.81 5.14
C ASP A 72 -5.08 -11.31 3.79
N THR A 73 -4.71 -10.40 2.89
CA THR A 73 -4.17 -10.72 1.56
C THR A 73 -2.78 -10.14 1.33
N ILE A 74 -1.96 -10.85 0.54
CA ILE A 74 -0.61 -10.44 0.16
C ILE A 74 -0.59 -10.17 -1.34
N HIS A 75 0.01 -9.04 -1.73
CA HIS A 75 0.20 -8.63 -3.12
C HIS A 75 1.69 -8.45 -3.41
N PHE A 76 2.14 -8.88 -4.59
CA PHE A 76 3.53 -8.86 -5.05
C PHE A 76 3.62 -8.62 -6.56
#